data_AF-A0A947YSC5-F1
#
_entry.id   AF-A0A947YSC5-F1
#
_cell.length_a   1.000
_cell.length_b   1.000
_cell.length_c   1.000
_cell.angle_alpha   90.00
_cell.angle_beta   90.00
_cell.angle_gamma   90.00
#
_symmetry.space_group_name_H-M   'P 1'
#
loop_
_entity.id
_entity.type
_entity.pdbx_description
1 polymer ?
#
loop_
_entity_poly.entity_id
_entity_poly.type
_entity_poly.pdbx_seq_one_letter_code
_entity_poly.pdbx_strand_id
1 'polypeptide(L)' 'MKCPYCNHQKDKVIDSREINNRIAVRRRRECLTCGKRFTTYEHTEGRPLALIKKDGRRESFDR' A
#
# COMPACT_ATOMS: atom_id res chain seq x y z
N MET A 1 -0.78 -8.31 -7.41
CA MET A 1 0.57 -8.06 -6.85
C MET A 1 1.50 -9.11 -7.42
N LYS A 2 2.81 -8.84 -7.48
CA LYS A 2 3.75 -9.84 -7.96
C LYS A 2 3.99 -10.88 -6.86
N CYS A 3 3.77 -12.16 -7.16
CA CYS A 3 4.03 -13.24 -6.21
C CYS A 3 5.53 -13.28 -5.86
N PRO A 4 5.92 -13.25 -4.58
CA PRO A 4 7.33 -13.26 -4.18
C PRO A 4 8.03 -14.61 -4.41
N TYR A 5 7.29 -15.67 -4.73
CA TYR A 5 7.84 -17.02 -4.90
C TYR A 5 8.05 -17.41 -6.35
N CYS A 6 7.11 -17.08 -7.24
CA CYS A 6 7.15 -17.47 -8.65
C CYS A 6 7.07 -16.28 -9.62
N ASN A 7 7.09 -15.05 -9.11
CA ASN A 7 7.04 -13.81 -9.89
C ASN A 7 5.79 -13.61 -10.77
N HIS A 8 4.77 -14.45 -10.65
CA HIS A 8 3.52 -14.30 -11.40
C HIS A 8 2.69 -13.11 -10.88
N GLN A 9 1.94 -12.44 -11.75
CA GLN A 9 1.19 -11.22 -11.41
C GLN A 9 -0.22 -11.48 -10.88
N LYS A 10 -0.78 -12.67 -11.14
CA LYS A 10 -2.14 -13.02 -10.70
C LYS A 10 -2.11 -13.65 -9.30
N ASP A 11 -2.85 -13.03 -8.40
CA ASP A 11 -3.11 -13.50 -7.05
C ASP A 11 -4.58 -13.28 -6.69
N LYS A 12 -5.04 -14.00 -5.66
CA LYS A 12 -6.38 -13.88 -5.09
C LYS A 12 -6.27 -13.38 -3.65
N VAL A 13 -7.09 -12.41 -3.28
CA VAL A 13 -7.22 -11.94 -1.90
C VAL A 13 -8.08 -12.93 -1.11
N ILE A 14 -7.58 -13.41 0.03
CA ILE A 14 -8.26 -14.34 0.93
C ILE A 14 -8.84 -13.61 2.14
N ASP A 15 -8.04 -12.74 2.75
CA ASP A 15 -8.38 -12.05 4.00
C ASP A 15 -7.88 -10.60 3.92
N SER A 16 -8.68 -9.66 4.42
CA SER A 16 -8.35 -8.24 4.45
C SER A 16 -8.66 -7.69 5.83
N ARG A 17 -7.68 -7.05 6.47
CA ARG A 17 -7.81 -6.44 7.80
C ARG A 17 -7.27 -5.02 7.78
N GLU A 18 -8.00 -4.09 8.35
CA GLU A 18 -7.54 -2.72 8.56
C GLU A 18 -6.59 -2.67 9.77
N ILE A 19 -5.55 -1.85 9.68
CA ILE A 19 -4.53 -1.64 10.72
C ILE A 19 -4.36 -0.12 10.92
N ASN A 20 -4.06 0.29 12.15
CA ASN A 20 -3.80 1.69 12.53
C ASN A 20 -4.91 2.66 12.10
N ASN A 21 -6.12 2.53 12.65
CA ASN A 21 -7.22 3.49 12.42
C ASN A 21 -7.44 3.85 10.93
N ARG A 22 -7.46 2.85 10.03
CA ARG A 22 -7.64 3.00 8.56
C ARG A 22 -6.46 3.62 7.79
N ILE A 23 -5.28 3.74 8.41
CA ILE A 23 -4.07 4.23 7.74
C ILE A 23 -3.43 3.13 6.87
N ALA A 24 -3.65 1.85 7.22
CA ALA A 24 -3.13 0.73 6.47
C ALA A 24 -4.11 -0.43 6.36
N VAL A 25 -3.97 -1.23 5.31
CA VAL A 25 -4.73 -2.46 5.07
C VAL A 25 -3.74 -3.61 4.86
N ARG A 26 -3.84 -4.63 5.71
CA ARG A 26 -3.13 -5.90 5.55
C ARG A 26 -4.01 -6.87 4.79
N ARG A 27 -3.51 -7.37 3.65
CA ARG A 27 -4.19 -8.38 2.83
C ARG A 27 -3.39 -9.67 2.79
N ARG A 28 -4.03 -10.80 3.09
CA ARG A 28 -3.50 -12.14 2.84
C ARG A 28 -3.89 -12.56 1.43
N ARG A 29 -2.91 -12.84 0.59
CA ARG A 29 -3.08 -13.22 -0.82
C ARG A 29 -2.58 -14.64 -1.06
N GLU A 30 -3.13 -15.29 -2.06
CA GLU A 30 -2.69 -16.60 -2.56
C GLU A 30 -2.39 -16.52 -4.06
N CYS A 31 -1.25 -17.05 -4.47
CA CYS A 31 -0.87 -17.07 -5.87
C CYS A 31 -1.66 -18.15 -6.62
N LEU A 32 -2.26 -17.78 -7.75
CA LEU A 32 -3.03 -18.71 -8.59
C LEU A 32 -2.17 -19.71 -9.36
N THR A 33 -0.84 -19.51 -9.43
CA THR A 33 0.08 -20.39 -10.16
C THR A 33 0.79 -21.38 -9.25
N CYS A 34 1.31 -20.93 -8.10
CA CYS A 34 2.08 -21.79 -7.19
C CYS A 34 1.33 -22.18 -5.91
N GLY A 35 0.11 -21.67 -5.70
CA GLY A 35 -0.71 -21.94 -4.50
C GLY A 35 -0.16 -21.37 -3.19
N LYS A 36 1.01 -20.71 -3.21
CA LYS A 36 1.62 -20.16 -1.99
C LYS A 36 0.91 -18.90 -1.53
N ARG A 37 0.83 -18.75 -0.22
CA ARG A 37 0.20 -17.61 0.46
C ARG A 37 1.25 -16.60 0.91
N PHE A 38 0.94 -15.31 0.77
CA PHE A 38 1.78 -14.20 1.21
C PHE A 38 0.93 -13.05 1.74
N THR A 39 1.54 -12.11 2.46
CA THR A 39 0.85 -10.96 3.05
C THR A 39 1.38 -9.69 2.41
N THR A 40 0.48 -8.76 2.08
CA THR A 40 0.81 -7.43 1.58
C THR A 40 0.24 -6.37 2.49
N TYR A 41 0.98 -5.28 2.67
CA TYR A 41 0.52 -4.10 3.39
C TYR A 41 0.31 -2.99 2.38
N GLU A 42 -0.88 -2.44 2.36
CA GLU A 42 -1.23 -1.27 1.57
C GLU A 42 -1.40 -0.11 2.55
N HIS A 43 -0.71 0.99 2.32
CA HIS A 43 -0.78 2.18 3.15
C HIS A 43 -1.52 3.26 2.39
N THR A 44 -2.43 3.98 3.07
CA THR A 44 -3.04 5.17 2.51
C THR A 44 -1.97 6.26 2.49
N GLU A 45 -1.42 6.57 1.31
CA GLU A 45 -0.54 7.73 1.15
C GLU A 45 -1.38 9.00 1.36
N GLY A 46 -1.35 9.54 2.57
CA GLY A 46 -1.71 10.94 2.79
C GLY A 46 -0.64 11.76 2.10
N ARG A 47 -0.86 12.21 0.86
CA ARG A 47 0.04 13.15 0.21
C ARG A 47 0.03 14.44 1.03
N PRO A 48 1.11 14.80 1.75
CA PRO A 48 1.18 16.14 2.29
C PRO A 48 1.25 17.08 1.09
N LEU A 49 0.23 17.92 0.92
CA LEU A 49 0.33 19.04 -0.01
C LEU A 49 1.47 19.92 0.51
N ALA A 50 2.44 20.25 -0.35
CA ALA A 50 3.52 21.16 0.00
C ALA A 50 3.32 22.47 -0.76
N LEU A 51 3.24 23.58 -0.02
CA LEU A 51 3.26 24.91 -0.60
C LEU A 51 4.68 25.30 -0.96
N ILE A 52 4.89 25.76 -2.19
CA ILE A 52 6.13 26.42 -2.61
C ILE A 52 5.90 27.92 -2.49
N LYS A 53 6.55 28.56 -1.53
CA LYS A 53 6.50 30.01 -1.34
C LYS A 53 7.29 30.73 -2.45
N LYS A 54 7.05 32.03 -2.64
CA LYS A 54 7.74 32.85 -3.66
C LYS A 54 9.26 32.92 -3.45
N ASP A 55 9.74 32.67 -2.23
CA ASP A 55 11.16 32.59 -1.85
C ASP A 55 11.75 31.17 -2.04
N GLY A 56 10.99 30.23 -2.61
CA GLY A 56 11.42 28.86 -2.88
C GLY A 56 11.31 27.91 -1.69
N ARG A 57 10.86 28.38 -0.52
CA ARG A 57 10.68 27.52 0.65
C ARG A 57 9.48 26.58 0.46
N ARG A 58 9.66 25.32 0.88
CA ARG A 58 8.60 24.31 0.92
C ARG A 58 8.03 24.25 2.34
N GLU A 59 6.75 24.52 2.48
CA GLU A 59 6.02 24.37 3.74
C GLU A 59 4.92 23.32 3.59
N SER A 60 4.66 22.55 4.63
CA SER A 60 3.50 21.66 4.70
C SER A 60 2.21 22.49 4.65
N PHE A 61 1.30 22.13 3.75
CA PHE A 61 -0.04 22.69 3.67
C PHE A 61 -0.89 22.08 4.77
N ASP A 62 -0.94 22.75 5.91
CA ASP A 62 -1.92 22.47 6.96
C ASP A 62 -3.24 23.18 6.60
N ARG A 63 -4.37 22.46 6.70
CA ARG A 63 -5.71 22.98 6.36
C ARG A 63 -6.48 23.36 7.61
#